data_AF-A0A101W0Y5-F1
#
_entry.id   AF-A0A101W0Y5-F1
#
_cell.length_a   1.000
_cell.length_b   1.000
_cell.length_c   1.000
_cell.angle_alpha   90.00
_cell.angle_beta   90.00
_cell.angle_gamma   90.00
#
_symmetry.space_group_name_H-M   'P 1'
#
loop_
_entity.id
_entity.type
_entity.pdbx_description
1 polymer ?
#
loop_
_entity_poly.entity_id
_entity_poly.type
_entity_poly.pdbx_seq_one_letter_code
_entity_poly.pdbx_strand_id
1 'polypeptide(L)'
;MTSGGETSKADGQARGRPPGATGGVVSSPVSGPVSGPVSGKSPLDDVMIAMDVVDTLRHDRNLVERELNDDARRQDLIDRLREIYRGQGIEVPDRILEEGVKALEEDRFAYKPPDPEALSTKIARAYVTRWNWGRYVLGALAAIVAFFAINYVFYERPRQVQVQAERQAVIELPSRLQALAASVASEANDPLIGARAESLAKSGTNAAATGDLATAQMAEAELKEILAKLRSVYQIRIVNRPGEVSGLWRIPDANPDTYNFYLVVEAIGADGDPLAQKITNEETGKTEQVSQWAVRVDRSVLSAVKADKDDDGIIQNNIVGRKERGRLVPDWRIATQGGAITRWK
;
A
#
# COMPACT_ATOMS: atom_id res chain seq x y z
N MET A 1 -6.37 -64.17 16.26
CA MET A 1 -6.52 -63.85 17.70
C MET A 1 -6.51 -62.34 17.79
N THR A 2 -7.55 -61.59 18.16
CA THR A 2 -8.91 -61.78 18.70
C THR A 2 -9.57 -60.41 18.42
N SER A 3 -10.75 -60.37 17.78
CA SER A 3 -12.04 -60.00 18.39
C SER A 3 -12.08 -58.53 18.88
N GLY A 4 -12.94 -57.62 18.39
CA GLY A 4 -14.35 -57.77 18.04
C GLY A 4 -15.22 -57.08 19.12
N GLY A 5 -16.23 -56.28 18.73
CA GLY A 5 -17.24 -55.71 19.64
C GLY A 5 -17.55 -54.23 19.35
N GLU A 6 -18.40 -53.83 18.40
CA GLU A 6 -19.89 -53.81 18.42
C GLU A 6 -20.50 -52.91 19.52
N THR A 7 -21.09 -51.77 19.12
CA THR A 7 -22.53 -51.46 19.01
C THR A 7 -23.25 -51.21 20.35
N SER A 8 -24.03 -50.12 20.44
CA SER A 8 -25.49 -50.23 20.62
C SER A 8 -26.16 -48.86 20.83
N LYS A 9 -27.29 -48.73 20.13
CA LYS A 9 -28.45 -47.86 20.39
C LYS A 9 -29.08 -48.12 21.77
N ALA A 10 -29.78 -47.11 22.31
CA ALA A 10 -31.15 -47.18 22.87
C ALA A 10 -31.51 -45.77 23.38
N ASP A 11 -32.51 -45.07 22.82
CA ASP A 11 -33.94 -45.12 23.14
C ASP A 11 -34.33 -44.63 24.55
N GLY A 12 -35.22 -43.63 24.60
CA GLY A 12 -35.81 -43.11 25.85
C GLY A 12 -36.70 -41.89 25.62
N GLN A 13 -38.00 -42.08 25.74
CA GLN A 13 -39.11 -41.28 25.19
C GLN A 13 -39.98 -40.69 26.31
N ALA A 14 -40.43 -39.42 26.21
CA ALA A 14 -41.62 -38.86 26.91
C ALA A 14 -42.01 -37.50 26.28
N ARG A 15 -43.00 -37.40 25.38
CA ARG A 15 -44.48 -37.24 25.55
C ARG A 15 -44.95 -35.95 26.25
N GLY A 16 -45.66 -35.10 25.48
CA GLY A 16 -46.57 -34.04 25.96
C GLY A 16 -47.10 -33.14 24.83
N ARG A 17 -48.26 -33.50 24.25
CA ARG A 17 -49.12 -32.75 23.26
C ARG A 17 -50.08 -31.79 24.05
N PRO A 18 -50.98 -30.92 23.48
CA PRO A 18 -51.57 -30.87 22.12
C PRO A 18 -51.85 -29.42 21.59
N PRO A 19 -52.85 -29.13 20.71
CA PRO A 19 -52.61 -28.81 19.29
C PRO A 19 -53.27 -27.50 18.77
N GLY A 20 -53.01 -27.12 17.52
CA GLY A 20 -53.87 -26.14 16.82
C GLY A 20 -53.38 -25.73 15.44
N ALA A 21 -54.19 -26.06 14.42
CA ALA A 21 -54.32 -25.42 13.11
C ALA A 21 -53.18 -25.56 12.08
N THR A 22 -53.34 -26.58 11.25
CA THR A 22 -53.06 -26.66 9.80
C THR A 22 -53.46 -25.38 9.05
N GLY A 23 -52.88 -24.95 7.93
CA GLY A 23 -51.96 -25.54 6.96
C GLY A 23 -52.13 -24.74 5.66
N GLY A 24 -51.03 -24.41 4.96
CA GLY A 24 -51.08 -23.68 3.70
C GLY A 24 -49.83 -23.92 2.88
N VAL A 25 -49.92 -24.79 1.89
CA VAL A 25 -48.89 -25.03 0.86
C VAL A 25 -49.59 -25.10 -0.49
N VAL A 26 -49.21 -24.16 -1.36
CA VAL A 26 -48.92 -24.25 -2.80
C VAL A 26 -49.85 -25.11 -3.69
N SER A 27 -50.48 -24.48 -4.69
CA SER A 27 -50.31 -24.76 -6.14
C SER A 27 -51.50 -24.25 -6.99
N SER A 28 -51.21 -23.51 -8.06
CA SER A 28 -52.04 -23.42 -9.29
C SER A 28 -51.90 -24.74 -10.08
N PRO A 29 -52.80 -25.19 -11.00
CA PRO A 29 -53.44 -24.39 -12.08
C PRO A 29 -54.84 -24.87 -12.64
N VAL A 30 -55.42 -24.05 -13.54
CA VAL A 30 -56.18 -24.37 -14.80
C VAL A 30 -57.57 -25.09 -14.82
N SER A 31 -58.53 -24.43 -15.53
CA SER A 31 -59.74 -24.87 -16.29
C SER A 31 -60.96 -25.49 -15.56
N GLY A 32 -62.19 -24.91 -15.55
CA GLY A 32 -63.25 -24.73 -16.59
C GLY A 32 -64.60 -25.32 -16.04
N PRO A 33 -65.83 -25.28 -16.66
CA PRO A 33 -66.40 -24.56 -17.81
C PRO A 33 -67.86 -23.96 -17.64
N VAL A 34 -68.24 -23.06 -18.58
CA VAL A 34 -69.49 -22.93 -19.37
C VAL A 34 -70.90 -22.86 -18.72
N SER A 35 -71.65 -21.78 -19.04
CA SER A 35 -72.99 -21.79 -19.69
C SER A 35 -73.38 -20.41 -20.25
N GLY A 36 -73.69 -20.34 -21.55
CA GLY A 36 -74.08 -19.15 -22.33
C GLY A 36 -75.61 -18.86 -22.34
N PRO A 37 -76.16 -18.11 -23.31
CA PRO A 37 -75.96 -18.32 -24.76
C PRO A 37 -75.64 -17.08 -25.64
N VAL A 38 -74.96 -17.38 -26.77
CA VAL A 38 -75.05 -16.87 -28.17
C VAL A 38 -76.14 -15.81 -28.47
N SER A 39 -75.95 -14.81 -29.33
CA SER A 39 -75.21 -14.75 -30.61
C SER A 39 -75.13 -13.28 -31.08
N GLY A 40 -74.14 -12.94 -31.93
CA GLY A 40 -74.34 -11.83 -32.89
C GLY A 40 -73.15 -10.98 -33.34
N LYS A 41 -72.20 -11.59 -34.08
CA LYS A 41 -71.24 -10.95 -35.03
C LYS A 41 -70.20 -9.93 -34.49
N SER A 42 -68.98 -10.07 -35.00
CA SER A 42 -67.75 -9.46 -34.51
C SER A 42 -67.59 -7.96 -34.85
N PRO A 43 -66.98 -7.14 -33.96
CA PRO A 43 -66.73 -5.70 -34.15
C PRO A 43 -65.63 -5.38 -35.17
N LEU A 44 -65.12 -6.39 -35.89
CA LEU A 44 -64.06 -6.23 -36.89
C LEU A 44 -64.63 -5.87 -38.27
N ASP A 45 -65.86 -6.31 -38.59
CA ASP A 45 -66.55 -5.96 -39.84
C ASP A 45 -67.00 -4.48 -39.83
N ASP A 46 -67.37 -3.93 -38.66
CA ASP A 46 -67.72 -2.50 -38.53
C ASP A 46 -66.49 -1.58 -38.65
N VAL A 47 -65.31 -2.04 -38.23
CA VAL A 47 -64.03 -1.32 -38.42
C VAL A 47 -63.53 -1.46 -39.86
N MET A 48 -63.82 -2.59 -40.52
CA MET A 48 -63.50 -2.81 -41.94
C MET A 48 -64.41 -1.97 -42.85
N ILE A 49 -65.71 -1.83 -42.51
CA ILE A 49 -66.64 -0.91 -43.18
C ILE A 49 -66.25 0.55 -42.92
N ALA A 50 -65.83 0.91 -41.70
CA ALA A 50 -65.34 2.25 -41.40
C ALA A 50 -64.04 2.60 -42.15
N MET A 51 -63.24 1.61 -42.55
CA MET A 51 -62.00 1.78 -43.34
C MET A 51 -62.26 1.80 -44.86
N ASP A 52 -63.28 1.09 -45.35
CA ASP A 52 -63.73 1.11 -46.76
C ASP A 52 -64.52 2.40 -47.11
N VAL A 53 -65.23 2.96 -46.13
CA VAL A 53 -65.82 4.32 -46.22
C VAL A 53 -64.74 5.41 -46.24
N VAL A 54 -63.55 5.14 -45.68
CA VAL A 54 -62.39 6.04 -45.77
C VAL A 54 -61.65 5.87 -47.11
N ASP A 55 -61.73 4.71 -47.77
CA ASP A 55 -61.17 4.49 -49.10
C ASP A 55 -62.07 5.04 -50.23
N THR A 56 -63.39 5.12 -50.02
CA THR A 56 -64.29 5.88 -50.91
C THR A 56 -64.05 7.38 -50.86
N LEU A 57 -63.63 7.95 -49.72
CA LEU A 57 -63.13 9.33 -49.65
C LEU A 57 -61.73 9.52 -50.27
N ARG A 58 -60.99 8.44 -50.49
CA ARG A 58 -59.67 8.48 -51.15
C ARG A 58 -59.78 8.44 -52.68
N HIS A 59 -60.96 8.16 -53.23
CA HIS A 59 -61.17 8.03 -54.68
C HIS A 59 -61.75 9.28 -55.37
N ASP A 60 -62.15 10.33 -54.65
CA ASP A 60 -62.51 11.63 -55.25
C ASP A 60 -61.32 12.59 -55.35
N ARG A 61 -60.22 12.09 -55.92
CA ARG A 61 -59.20 12.96 -56.50
C ARG A 61 -59.50 13.15 -57.97
N ASN A 62 -60.37 14.10 -58.26
CA ASN A 62 -60.30 14.99 -59.43
C ASN A 62 -61.40 16.06 -59.36
N LEU A 63 -61.21 17.06 -58.50
CA LEU A 63 -61.61 18.44 -58.83
C LEU A 63 -60.72 19.43 -58.06
N VAL A 64 -59.49 19.57 -58.54
CA VAL A 64 -58.65 20.72 -58.22
C VAL A 64 -59.25 21.92 -58.94
N GLU A 65 -60.18 22.61 -58.27
CA GLU A 65 -60.53 24.03 -58.47
C GLU A 65 -61.53 24.59 -57.43
N ARG A 66 -61.51 24.10 -56.19
CA ARG A 66 -62.17 24.77 -55.03
C ARG A 66 -61.31 24.73 -53.76
N GLU A 67 -60.01 24.96 -53.88
CA GLU A 67 -59.05 24.87 -52.76
C GLU A 67 -58.73 26.20 -52.04
N LEU A 68 -59.59 27.23 -52.12
CA LEU A 68 -59.29 28.55 -51.51
C LEU A 68 -60.49 29.23 -50.82
N ASN A 69 -61.40 28.45 -50.23
CA ASN A 69 -62.35 29.01 -49.25
C ASN A 69 -62.50 28.04 -48.08
N ASP A 70 -61.74 28.27 -47.01
CA ASP A 70 -61.90 27.57 -45.73
C ASP A 70 -63.35 27.65 -45.24
N ASP A 71 -64.02 28.79 -45.50
CA ASP A 71 -65.42 29.00 -45.16
C ASP A 71 -66.37 28.06 -45.93
N ALA A 72 -66.09 27.77 -47.20
CA ALA A 72 -66.92 26.86 -48.01
C ALA A 72 -66.78 25.39 -47.54
N ARG A 73 -65.57 25.00 -47.12
CA ARG A 73 -65.31 23.68 -46.56
C ARG A 73 -65.94 23.52 -45.17
N ARG A 74 -65.86 24.57 -44.34
CA ARG A 74 -66.51 24.64 -43.02
C ARG A 74 -68.02 24.47 -43.14
N GLN A 75 -68.63 25.15 -44.12
CA GLN A 75 -70.07 25.09 -44.36
C GLN A 75 -70.54 23.70 -44.81
N ASP A 76 -69.83 23.06 -45.76
CA ASP A 76 -70.14 21.68 -46.19
C ASP A 76 -70.05 20.69 -45.01
N LEU A 77 -69.09 20.88 -44.12
CA LEU A 77 -68.95 20.06 -42.92
C LEU A 77 -70.11 20.27 -41.92
N ILE A 78 -70.54 21.51 -41.71
CA ILE A 78 -71.71 21.83 -40.87
C ILE A 78 -72.98 21.22 -41.45
N ASP A 79 -73.18 21.31 -42.77
CA ASP A 79 -74.38 20.80 -43.44
C ASP A 79 -74.47 19.28 -43.34
N ARG A 80 -73.35 18.57 -43.55
CA ARG A 80 -73.29 17.11 -43.36
C ARG A 80 -73.54 16.70 -41.91
N LEU A 81 -72.97 17.42 -40.94
CA LEU A 81 -73.22 17.16 -39.51
C LEU A 81 -74.69 17.36 -39.16
N ARG A 82 -75.32 18.41 -39.70
CA ARG A 82 -76.75 18.70 -39.49
C ARG A 82 -77.62 17.55 -40.00
N GLU A 83 -77.34 17.02 -41.19
CA GLU A 83 -78.11 15.92 -41.78
C GLU A 83 -78.00 14.64 -40.93
N ILE A 84 -76.81 14.31 -40.44
CA ILE A 84 -76.57 13.13 -39.60
C ILE A 84 -77.35 13.22 -38.28
N TYR A 85 -77.28 14.33 -37.56
CA TYR A 85 -77.99 14.49 -36.28
C TYR A 85 -79.51 14.52 -36.46
N ARG A 86 -79.98 15.13 -37.55
CA ARG A 86 -81.40 15.16 -37.89
C ARG A 86 -81.93 13.77 -38.23
N GLY A 87 -81.15 12.94 -38.92
CA GLY A 87 -81.45 11.53 -39.18
C GLY A 87 -81.56 10.67 -37.91
N GLN A 88 -80.95 11.13 -36.80
CA GLN A 88 -81.02 10.49 -35.49
C GLN A 88 -82.12 11.07 -34.59
N GLY A 89 -82.95 11.98 -35.11
CA GLY A 89 -84.05 12.61 -34.37
C GLY A 89 -83.60 13.65 -33.34
N ILE A 90 -82.36 14.15 -33.44
CA ILE A 90 -81.78 15.16 -32.54
C ILE A 90 -81.62 16.47 -33.30
N GLU A 91 -82.36 17.50 -32.92
CA GLU A 91 -82.19 18.84 -33.49
C GLU A 91 -81.07 19.59 -32.76
N VAL A 92 -79.95 19.77 -33.45
CA VAL A 92 -78.80 20.54 -32.94
C VAL A 92 -78.84 21.95 -33.55
N PRO A 93 -78.88 23.03 -32.73
CA PRO A 93 -78.84 24.39 -33.25
C PRO A 93 -77.54 24.68 -34.02
N ASP A 94 -77.64 25.40 -35.13
CA ASP A 94 -76.50 25.69 -36.04
C ASP A 94 -75.27 26.29 -35.32
N ARG A 95 -75.49 27.15 -34.33
CA ARG A 95 -74.41 27.74 -33.51
C ARG A 95 -73.51 26.68 -32.84
N ILE A 96 -74.07 25.54 -32.45
CA ILE A 96 -73.34 24.47 -31.76
C ILE A 96 -72.50 23.67 -32.78
N LEU A 97 -73.02 23.50 -34.00
CA LEU A 97 -72.29 22.86 -35.10
C LEU A 97 -71.11 23.73 -35.54
N GLU A 98 -71.33 25.05 -35.67
CA GLU A 98 -70.28 26.02 -35.99
C GLU A 98 -69.18 26.07 -34.92
N GLU A 99 -69.57 26.12 -33.63
CA GLU A 99 -68.63 26.13 -32.51
C GLU A 99 -67.82 24.83 -32.41
N GLY A 100 -68.47 23.68 -32.64
CA GLY A 100 -67.81 22.37 -32.64
C GLY A 100 -66.82 22.19 -33.80
N VAL A 101 -67.17 22.64 -35.01
CA VAL A 101 -66.26 22.60 -36.17
C VAL A 101 -65.07 23.54 -35.96
N LYS A 102 -65.32 24.74 -35.41
CA LYS A 102 -64.25 25.70 -35.09
C LYS A 102 -63.27 25.13 -34.05
N ALA A 103 -63.75 24.50 -32.99
CA ALA A 103 -62.90 23.84 -32.01
C ALA A 103 -62.07 22.68 -32.62
N LEU A 104 -62.68 21.91 -33.54
CA LEU A 104 -61.99 20.83 -34.26
C LEU A 104 -60.89 21.36 -35.21
N GLU A 105 -61.11 22.52 -35.83
CA GLU A 105 -60.10 23.20 -36.65
C GLU A 105 -58.92 23.71 -35.79
N GLU A 106 -59.22 24.33 -34.64
CA GLU A 106 -58.22 24.86 -33.70
C GLU A 106 -57.34 23.75 -33.08
N ASP A 107 -57.91 22.60 -32.72
CA ASP A 107 -57.17 21.48 -32.11
C ASP A 107 -56.30 20.70 -33.12
N ARG A 108 -56.65 20.70 -34.41
CA ARG A 108 -55.97 19.87 -35.43
C ARG A 108 -54.55 20.35 -35.75
N PHE A 109 -54.25 21.62 -35.47
CA PHE A 109 -52.93 22.22 -35.71
C PHE A 109 -52.14 22.46 -34.42
N ALA A 110 -52.70 22.09 -33.26
CA ALA A 110 -52.03 22.23 -31.97
C ALA A 110 -51.00 21.10 -31.76
N TYR A 111 -49.73 21.42 -31.95
CA TYR A 111 -48.64 20.54 -31.54
C TYR A 111 -48.64 20.39 -30.01
N LYS A 112 -48.84 19.16 -29.51
CA LYS A 112 -48.63 18.83 -28.10
C LYS A 112 -47.19 18.35 -27.91
N PRO A 113 -46.27 19.20 -27.42
CA PRO A 113 -44.90 18.77 -27.17
C PRO A 113 -44.89 17.63 -26.15
N PRO A 114 -43.98 16.64 -26.29
CA PRO A 114 -43.77 15.64 -25.26
C PRO A 114 -43.31 16.32 -23.97
N ASP A 115 -43.76 15.82 -22.82
CA ASP A 115 -43.46 16.42 -21.54
C ASP A 115 -41.94 16.56 -21.34
N PRO A 116 -41.45 17.79 -21.07
CA PRO A 116 -40.01 18.05 -20.91
C PRO A 116 -39.46 17.39 -19.64
N GLU A 117 -40.33 17.07 -18.68
CA GLU A 117 -39.97 16.43 -17.43
C GLU A 117 -39.91 14.91 -17.53
N ALA A 118 -40.48 14.31 -18.59
CA ALA A 118 -40.46 12.89 -18.80
C ALA A 118 -39.03 12.35 -18.92
N LEU A 119 -38.77 11.25 -18.23
CA LEU A 119 -37.45 10.60 -18.20
C LEU A 119 -36.98 10.19 -19.60
N SER A 120 -37.90 9.75 -20.46
CA SER A 120 -37.62 9.42 -21.87
C SER A 120 -37.08 10.63 -22.64
N THR A 121 -37.73 11.79 -22.52
CA THR A 121 -37.31 13.05 -23.16
C THR A 121 -35.94 13.52 -22.65
N LYS A 122 -35.67 13.38 -21.35
CA LYS A 122 -34.38 13.75 -20.74
C LYS A 122 -33.24 12.84 -21.21
N ILE A 123 -33.44 11.52 -21.21
CA ILE A 123 -32.43 10.57 -21.70
C ILE A 123 -32.20 10.75 -23.20
N ALA A 124 -33.26 10.94 -23.98
CA ALA A 124 -33.16 11.19 -25.42
C ALA A 124 -32.37 12.49 -25.70
N ARG A 125 -32.65 13.58 -24.98
CA ARG A 125 -31.89 14.84 -25.10
C ARG A 125 -30.43 14.67 -24.69
N ALA A 126 -30.16 13.94 -23.60
CA ALA A 126 -28.80 13.62 -23.18
C ALA A 126 -28.06 12.78 -24.25
N TYR A 127 -28.72 11.82 -24.87
CA TYR A 127 -28.15 11.00 -25.95
C TYR A 127 -27.88 11.81 -27.23
N VAL A 128 -28.81 12.67 -27.66
CA VAL A 128 -28.62 13.51 -28.86
C VAL A 128 -27.44 14.48 -28.65
N THR A 129 -27.31 15.04 -27.45
CA THR A 129 -26.22 15.95 -27.07
C THR A 129 -24.92 15.25 -26.63
N ARG A 130 -24.82 13.91 -26.76
CA ARG A 130 -23.68 13.11 -26.27
C ARG A 130 -22.31 13.56 -26.75
N TRP A 131 -22.23 14.15 -27.93
CA TRP A 131 -20.96 14.67 -28.48
C TRP A 131 -20.45 15.91 -27.72
N ASN A 132 -21.35 16.72 -27.16
CA ASN A 132 -20.98 17.93 -26.43
C ASN A 132 -20.45 17.59 -25.02
N TRP A 133 -21.02 16.59 -24.35
CA TRP A 133 -20.66 16.24 -22.97
C TRP A 133 -19.78 14.99 -22.82
N GLY A 134 -19.78 14.09 -23.81
CA GLY A 134 -19.08 12.81 -23.75
C GLY A 134 -17.58 12.94 -23.52
N ARG A 135 -16.92 13.90 -24.16
CA ARG A 135 -15.47 14.17 -23.97
C ARG A 135 -15.12 14.54 -22.53
N TYR A 136 -15.99 15.26 -21.85
CA TYR A 136 -15.77 15.66 -20.45
C TYR A 136 -16.01 14.50 -19.51
N VAL A 137 -17.03 13.67 -19.75
CA VAL A 137 -17.27 12.46 -18.96
C VAL A 137 -16.14 11.45 -19.13
N LEU A 138 -15.62 11.29 -20.34
CA LEU A 138 -14.47 10.42 -20.61
C LEU A 138 -13.20 10.97 -19.93
N GLY A 139 -12.97 12.28 -19.99
CA GLY A 139 -11.90 12.94 -19.24
C GLY A 139 -12.03 12.80 -17.72
N ALA A 140 -13.24 12.92 -17.18
CA ALA A 140 -13.51 12.73 -15.76
C ALA A 140 -13.26 11.27 -15.33
N LEU A 141 -13.71 10.29 -16.12
CA LEU A 141 -13.41 8.87 -15.88
C LEU A 141 -11.90 8.59 -15.93
N ALA A 142 -11.20 9.15 -16.92
CA ALA A 142 -9.75 9.02 -17.02
C ALA A 142 -9.03 9.65 -15.82
N ALA A 143 -9.50 10.81 -15.35
CA ALA A 143 -8.97 11.47 -14.16
C ALA A 143 -9.18 10.65 -12.89
N ILE A 144 -10.35 10.00 -12.74
CA ILE A 144 -10.62 9.09 -11.63
C ILE A 144 -9.66 7.89 -11.67
N VAL A 145 -9.51 7.24 -12.82
CA VAL A 145 -8.57 6.12 -12.98
C VAL A 145 -7.13 6.55 -12.69
N ALA A 146 -6.71 7.70 -13.21
CA ALA A 146 -5.39 8.26 -12.96
C ALA A 146 -5.18 8.57 -11.47
N PHE A 147 -6.19 9.11 -10.79
CA PHE A 147 -6.13 9.38 -9.35
C PHE A 147 -5.91 8.10 -8.54
N PHE A 148 -6.67 7.03 -8.83
CA PHE A 148 -6.46 5.73 -8.18
C PHE A 148 -5.11 5.11 -8.51
N ALA A 149 -4.65 5.20 -9.76
CA ALA A 149 -3.34 4.70 -10.17
C ALA A 149 -2.19 5.45 -9.49
N ILE A 150 -2.28 6.78 -9.39
CA ILE A 150 -1.31 7.62 -8.68
C ILE A 150 -1.30 7.24 -7.19
N ASN A 151 -2.47 7.11 -6.57
CA ASN A 151 -2.57 6.72 -5.17
C ASN A 151 -1.93 5.34 -4.90
N TYR A 152 -2.25 4.35 -5.74
CA TYR A 152 -1.66 3.02 -5.70
C TYR A 152 -0.13 3.04 -5.83
N VAL A 153 0.40 3.80 -6.79
CA VAL A 153 1.85 3.89 -7.04
C VAL A 153 2.59 4.66 -5.96
N PHE A 154 2.00 5.73 -5.39
CA PHE A 154 2.68 6.56 -4.39
C PHE A 154 2.53 6.04 -2.95
N TYR A 155 1.46 5.31 -2.62
CA TYR A 155 1.22 4.83 -1.26
C TYR A 155 1.37 3.32 -1.09
N GLU A 156 0.84 2.51 -2.01
CA GLU A 156 0.78 1.05 -1.83
C GLU A 156 2.02 0.33 -2.37
N ARG A 157 2.50 0.71 -3.56
CA ARG A 157 3.74 0.19 -4.15
C ARG A 157 4.97 0.35 -3.25
N PRO A 158 5.28 1.54 -2.66
CA PRO A 158 6.46 1.66 -1.81
C PRO A 158 6.36 0.80 -0.55
N ARG A 159 5.15 0.63 0.02
CA ARG A 159 4.93 -0.30 1.15
C ARG A 159 5.19 -1.74 0.76
N GLN A 160 4.72 -2.18 -0.41
CA GLN A 160 4.94 -3.55 -0.89
C GLN A 160 6.42 -3.83 -1.21
N VAL A 161 7.13 -2.86 -1.80
CA VAL A 161 8.56 -2.98 -2.08
C VAL A 161 9.37 -3.06 -0.77
N GLN A 162 9.03 -2.25 0.23
CA GLN A 162 9.70 -2.31 1.55
C GLN A 162 9.47 -3.65 2.25
N VAL A 163 8.23 -4.16 2.28
CA VAL A 163 7.92 -5.46 2.88
C VAL A 163 8.62 -6.62 2.14
N GLN A 164 8.75 -6.54 0.82
CA GLN A 164 9.50 -7.55 0.05
C GLN A 164 11.00 -7.48 0.33
N ALA A 165 11.58 -6.28 0.43
CA ALA A 165 12.98 -6.09 0.77
C ALA A 165 13.30 -6.61 2.19
N GLU A 166 12.42 -6.37 3.16
CA GLU A 166 12.54 -6.91 4.52
C GLU A 166 12.46 -8.44 4.53
N ARG A 167 11.48 -9.02 3.81
CA ARG A 167 11.37 -10.49 3.68
C ARG A 167 12.60 -11.10 3.03
N GLN A 168 13.11 -10.49 1.96
CA GLN A 168 14.34 -10.93 1.30
C GLN A 168 15.54 -10.81 2.24
N ALA A 169 15.65 -9.73 3.00
CA ALA A 169 16.71 -9.54 3.99
C ALA A 169 16.68 -10.64 5.07
N VAL A 170 15.50 -11.07 5.52
CA VAL A 170 15.35 -12.18 6.47
C VAL A 170 15.73 -13.53 5.85
N ILE A 171 15.31 -13.79 4.60
CA ILE A 171 15.65 -15.03 3.88
C ILE A 171 17.16 -15.15 3.64
N GLU A 172 17.82 -14.03 3.33
CA GLU A 172 19.27 -13.99 3.06
C GLU A 172 20.12 -13.87 4.33
N LEU A 173 19.54 -13.57 5.49
CA LEU A 173 20.29 -13.35 6.73
C LEU A 173 21.17 -14.56 7.11
N PRO A 174 20.69 -15.82 7.06
CA PRO A 174 21.52 -16.98 7.41
C PRO A 174 22.74 -17.15 6.50
N SER A 175 22.59 -16.93 5.19
CA SER A 175 23.70 -17.05 4.24
C SER A 175 24.72 -15.92 4.42
N ARG A 176 24.26 -14.69 4.72
CA ARG A 176 25.14 -13.56 5.05
C ARG A 176 25.96 -13.83 6.33
N LEU A 177 25.35 -14.37 7.38
CA LEU A 177 26.04 -14.73 8.62
C LEU A 177 27.14 -15.77 8.37
N GLN A 178 26.84 -16.82 7.60
CA GLN A 178 27.83 -17.84 7.24
C GLN A 178 28.98 -17.26 6.39
N ALA A 179 28.67 -16.40 5.42
CA ALA A 179 29.69 -15.74 4.59
C ALA A 179 30.61 -14.81 5.41
N LEU A 180 30.04 -14.08 6.37
CA LEU A 180 30.80 -13.25 7.30
C LEU A 180 31.72 -14.09 8.20
N ALA A 181 31.20 -15.18 8.77
CA ALA A 181 32.02 -16.10 9.58
C ALA A 181 33.14 -16.74 8.77
N ALA A 182 32.88 -17.16 7.52
CA ALA A 182 33.90 -17.69 6.63
C ALA A 182 34.99 -16.65 6.30
N SER A 183 34.60 -15.38 6.09
CA SER A 183 35.53 -14.27 5.88
C SER A 183 36.40 -14.00 7.12
N VAL A 184 35.80 -14.08 8.31
CA VAL A 184 36.56 -13.95 9.57
C VAL A 184 37.54 -15.12 9.74
N ALA A 185 37.11 -16.35 9.47
CA ALA A 185 37.95 -17.54 9.59
C ALA A 185 39.13 -17.54 8.60
N SER A 186 38.96 -16.98 7.40
CA SER A 186 40.04 -16.90 6.40
C SER A 186 41.01 -15.74 6.64
N GLU A 187 40.56 -14.65 7.26
CA GLU A 187 41.40 -13.47 7.51
C GLU A 187 42.06 -13.48 8.89
N ALA A 188 41.56 -14.25 9.86
CA ALA A 188 42.12 -14.31 11.21
C ALA A 188 43.39 -15.16 11.27
N ASN A 189 44.41 -14.66 11.96
CA ASN A 189 45.65 -15.40 12.21
C ASN A 189 45.51 -16.40 13.37
N ASP A 190 44.54 -16.21 14.26
CA ASP A 190 44.26 -17.10 15.39
C ASP A 190 43.02 -17.98 15.08
N PRO A 191 43.18 -19.32 15.04
CA PRO A 191 42.07 -20.24 14.80
C PRO A 191 40.90 -20.10 15.78
N LEU A 192 41.14 -19.63 17.01
CA LEU A 192 40.09 -19.43 18.02
C LEU A 192 39.12 -18.31 17.61
N ILE A 193 39.59 -17.30 16.88
CA ILE A 193 38.75 -16.22 16.37
C ILE A 193 37.80 -16.77 15.29
N GLY A 194 38.31 -17.63 14.40
CA GLY A 194 37.50 -18.31 13.39
C GLY A 194 36.42 -19.20 14.02
N ALA A 195 36.78 -20.00 15.02
CA ALA A 195 35.84 -20.85 15.76
C ALA A 195 34.75 -20.03 16.48
N ARG A 196 35.13 -18.89 17.08
CA ARG A 196 34.17 -17.96 17.69
C ARG A 196 33.20 -17.37 16.66
N ALA A 197 33.71 -16.96 15.50
CA ALA A 197 32.87 -16.41 14.43
C ALA A 197 31.89 -17.45 13.88
N GLU A 198 32.31 -18.70 13.74
CA GLU A 198 31.43 -19.79 13.34
C GLU A 198 30.34 -20.05 14.39
N SER A 199 30.70 -20.06 15.68
CA SER A 199 29.73 -20.18 16.78
C SER A 199 28.70 -19.04 16.76
N LEU A 200 29.15 -17.81 16.54
CA LEU A 200 28.30 -16.62 16.46
C LEU A 200 27.35 -16.69 15.25
N ALA A 201 27.85 -17.11 14.08
CA ALA A 201 26.99 -17.33 12.91
C ALA A 201 25.94 -18.42 13.15
N LYS A 202 26.32 -19.56 13.75
CA LYS A 202 25.36 -20.62 14.10
C LYS A 202 24.28 -20.14 15.06
N SER A 203 24.66 -19.36 16.08
CA SER A 203 23.70 -18.75 17.01
C SER A 203 22.75 -17.80 16.30
N GLY A 204 23.27 -16.91 15.44
CA GLY A 204 22.47 -15.97 14.66
C GLY A 204 21.55 -16.66 13.64
N THR A 205 22.00 -17.73 12.99
CA THR A 205 21.15 -18.51 12.05
C THR A 205 20.02 -19.21 12.77
N ASN A 206 20.27 -19.75 13.97
CA ASN A 206 19.24 -20.38 14.78
C ASN A 206 18.21 -19.34 15.27
N ALA A 207 18.67 -18.17 15.71
CA ALA A 207 17.79 -17.06 16.10
C ALA A 207 16.91 -16.59 14.94
N ALA A 208 17.48 -16.46 13.74
CA ALA A 208 16.73 -16.11 12.53
C ALA A 208 15.65 -17.18 12.20
N ALA A 209 15.98 -18.47 12.34
CA ALA A 209 15.05 -19.56 12.12
C ALA A 209 13.87 -19.56 13.12
N THR A 210 14.08 -19.10 14.35
CA THR A 210 13.03 -18.96 15.37
C THR A 210 12.29 -17.63 15.31
N GLY A 211 12.59 -16.76 14.35
CA GLY A 211 11.97 -15.44 14.19
C GLY A 211 12.54 -14.34 15.09
N ASP A 212 13.61 -14.60 15.83
CA ASP A 212 14.34 -13.61 16.63
C ASP A 212 15.34 -12.86 15.75
N LEU A 213 14.83 -11.87 15.02
CA LEU A 213 15.63 -11.04 14.12
C LEU A 213 16.61 -10.14 14.86
N ALA A 214 16.30 -9.72 16.09
CA ALA A 214 17.17 -8.82 16.86
C ALA A 214 18.49 -9.51 17.22
N THR A 215 18.43 -10.73 17.74
CA THR A 215 19.62 -11.53 18.07
C THR A 215 20.42 -11.87 16.80
N ALA A 216 19.74 -12.20 15.70
CA ALA A 216 20.41 -12.48 14.44
C ALA A 216 21.13 -11.25 13.84
N GLN A 217 20.52 -10.07 13.92
CA GLN A 217 21.13 -8.80 13.51
C GLN A 217 22.30 -8.40 14.42
N MET A 218 22.21 -8.65 15.73
CA MET A 218 23.33 -8.46 16.65
C MET A 218 24.53 -9.35 16.28
N ALA A 219 24.28 -10.62 15.97
CA ALA A 219 25.33 -11.54 15.51
C ALA A 219 25.98 -11.03 14.20
N GLU A 220 25.18 -10.53 13.26
CA GLU A 220 25.69 -9.92 12.03
C GLU A 220 26.58 -8.68 12.32
N ALA A 221 26.13 -7.81 13.22
CA ALA A 221 26.87 -6.61 13.61
C ALA A 221 28.21 -6.95 14.29
N GLU A 222 28.22 -7.93 15.21
CA GLU A 222 29.44 -8.38 15.88
C GLU A 222 30.42 -9.02 14.89
N LEU A 223 29.94 -9.86 13.95
CA LEU A 223 30.79 -10.41 12.88
C LEU A 223 31.40 -9.32 12.00
N LYS A 224 30.62 -8.30 11.61
CA LYS A 224 31.12 -7.15 10.85
C LYS A 224 32.16 -6.36 11.64
N GLU A 225 31.95 -6.16 12.94
CA GLU A 225 32.92 -5.48 13.80
C GLU A 225 34.22 -6.27 13.92
N ILE A 226 34.16 -7.59 14.10
CA ILE A 226 35.34 -8.47 14.11
C ILE A 226 36.10 -8.34 12.78
N LEU A 227 35.41 -8.46 11.66
CA LEU A 227 36.01 -8.36 10.33
C LEU A 227 36.66 -6.99 10.09
N ALA A 228 36.00 -5.90 10.50
CA ALA A 228 36.55 -4.56 10.42
C ALA A 228 37.84 -4.42 11.26
N LYS A 229 37.86 -4.97 12.47
CA LYS A 229 39.07 -4.99 13.33
C LYS A 229 40.19 -5.83 12.72
N LEU A 230 39.88 -7.00 12.15
CA LEU A 230 40.87 -7.83 11.46
C LEU A 230 41.48 -7.12 10.26
N ARG A 231 40.68 -6.37 9.50
CA ARG A 231 41.15 -5.61 8.32
C ARG A 231 41.87 -4.32 8.66
N SER A 232 41.64 -3.78 9.86
CA SER A 232 42.30 -2.54 10.31
C SER A 232 43.81 -2.74 10.44
N VAL A 233 44.56 -1.81 9.85
CA VAL A 233 46.01 -1.74 9.91
C VAL A 233 46.41 -0.32 10.31
N TYR A 234 47.16 -0.20 11.40
CA TYR A 234 47.64 1.08 11.89
C TYR A 234 48.86 0.91 12.79
N GLN A 235 49.61 2.00 12.97
CA GLN A 235 50.71 2.07 13.93
C GLN A 235 50.29 2.91 15.12
N ILE A 236 50.66 2.50 16.33
CA ILE A 236 50.43 3.29 17.54
C ILE A 236 51.70 4.07 17.82
N ARG A 237 51.59 5.39 17.80
CA ARG A 237 52.72 6.32 17.92
C ARG A 237 52.55 7.22 19.13
N ILE A 238 53.66 7.51 19.82
CA ILE A 238 53.70 8.52 20.88
C ILE A 238 53.48 9.88 20.22
N VAL A 239 52.54 10.64 20.76
CA VAL A 239 52.24 11.99 20.31
C VAL A 239 53.45 12.88 20.57
N ASN A 240 54.01 13.46 19.52
CA ASN A 240 55.15 14.38 19.61
C ASN A 240 54.91 15.64 18.76
N ARG A 241 54.11 16.57 19.30
CA ARG A 241 53.81 17.86 18.66
C ARG A 241 53.96 19.01 19.67
N PRO A 242 54.32 20.23 19.23
CA PRO A 242 54.39 21.39 20.10
C PRO A 242 53.05 21.64 20.82
N GLY A 243 53.09 21.86 22.14
CA GLY A 243 51.90 22.09 22.96
C GLY A 243 51.10 20.84 23.34
N GLU A 244 51.48 19.66 22.84
CA GLU A 244 50.87 18.39 23.23
C GLU A 244 51.73 17.61 24.25
N VAL A 245 51.04 17.00 25.22
CA VAL A 245 51.66 16.16 26.25
C VAL A 245 51.95 14.79 25.64
N SER A 246 53.20 14.31 25.75
CA SER A 246 53.61 12.97 25.26
C SER A 246 53.50 11.88 26.33
N GLY A 247 53.45 12.28 27.60
CA GLY A 247 53.31 11.37 28.73
C GLY A 247 53.03 12.14 30.01
N LEU A 248 52.39 11.46 30.96
CA LEU A 248 51.89 12.05 32.19
C LEU A 248 51.83 10.99 33.30
N TRP A 249 51.62 11.43 34.53
CA TRP A 249 51.34 10.56 35.65
C TRP A 249 50.07 11.01 36.37
N ARG A 250 49.37 10.07 37.00
CA ARG A 250 48.16 10.30 37.79
C ARG A 250 48.28 9.59 39.12
N ILE A 251 47.62 10.15 40.13
CA ILE A 251 47.40 9.50 41.43
C ILE A 251 45.94 9.06 41.41
N PRO A 252 45.63 7.75 41.46
CA PRO A 252 44.26 7.27 41.43
C PRO A 252 43.48 7.64 42.69
N ASP A 253 42.23 8.06 42.55
CA ASP A 253 41.35 8.37 43.69
C ASP A 253 41.14 7.15 44.61
N ALA A 254 41.08 5.96 44.01
CA ALA A 254 40.90 4.70 44.73
C ALA A 254 42.13 4.28 45.54
N ASN A 255 43.33 4.74 45.17
CA ASN A 255 44.58 4.43 45.87
C ASN A 255 45.56 5.61 45.78
N PRO A 256 45.45 6.59 46.69
CA PRO A 256 46.26 7.81 46.67
C PRO A 256 47.77 7.61 46.88
N ASP A 257 48.19 6.42 47.34
CA ASP A 257 49.60 6.11 47.59
C ASP A 257 50.34 5.56 46.36
N THR A 258 49.64 5.43 45.22
CA THR A 258 50.18 4.86 43.98
C THR A 258 50.26 5.88 42.86
N TYR A 259 51.28 5.74 42.01
CA TYR A 259 51.44 6.52 40.78
C TYR A 259 51.19 5.64 39.56
N ASN A 260 50.26 6.05 38.71
CA ASN A 260 50.08 5.47 37.40
C ASN A 260 50.79 6.35 36.37
N PHE A 261 51.55 5.74 35.47
CA PHE A 261 52.31 6.42 34.43
C PHE A 261 51.70 6.10 33.07
N TYR A 262 51.58 7.12 32.21
CA TYR A 262 50.96 6.97 30.90
C TYR A 262 51.76 7.63 29.80
N LEU A 263 51.75 7.03 28.61
CA LEU A 263 52.20 7.65 27.38
C LEU A 263 50.98 8.02 26.53
N VAL A 264 50.95 9.26 26.05
CA VAL A 264 49.91 9.74 25.14
C VAL A 264 50.25 9.26 23.74
N VAL A 265 49.33 8.52 23.15
CA VAL A 265 49.50 7.87 21.86
C VAL A 265 48.34 8.15 20.93
N GLU A 266 48.58 7.99 19.64
CA GLU A 266 47.59 8.03 18.58
C GLU A 266 47.77 6.83 17.64
N ALA A 267 46.67 6.33 17.08
CA ALA A 267 46.71 5.35 16.01
C ALA A 267 46.82 6.10 14.68
N ILE A 268 47.80 5.75 13.86
CA ILE A 268 48.03 6.33 12.54
C ILE A 268 47.77 5.25 11.48
N GLY A 269 46.85 5.53 10.58
CA GLY A 269 46.48 4.67 9.47
C GLY A 269 47.59 4.52 8.43
N ALA A 270 47.36 3.68 7.42
CA ALA A 270 48.31 3.48 6.31
C ALA A 270 48.43 4.71 5.38
N ASP A 271 47.41 5.57 5.38
CA ASP A 271 47.35 6.88 4.73
C ASP A 271 48.17 7.96 5.46
N GLY A 272 48.56 7.70 6.72
CA GLY A 272 49.25 8.66 7.57
C GLY A 272 48.32 9.51 8.45
N ASP A 273 47.00 9.29 8.36
CA ASP A 273 46.02 10.07 9.10
C ASP A 273 45.69 9.42 10.47
N PRO A 274 45.33 10.23 11.49
CA PRO A 274 44.88 9.70 12.78
C PRO A 274 43.58 8.90 12.65
N LEU A 275 43.58 7.68 13.18
CA LEU A 275 42.44 6.75 13.18
C LEU A 275 41.82 6.66 14.58
N ALA A 276 40.58 7.14 14.71
CA ALA A 276 39.87 7.10 16.00
C ALA A 276 39.64 5.66 16.50
N GLN A 277 40.02 5.40 17.75
CA GLN A 277 39.86 4.10 18.41
C GLN A 277 38.80 4.18 19.52
N LYS A 278 38.09 3.07 19.74
CA LYS A 278 37.22 2.89 20.91
C LYS A 278 38.09 2.47 22.10
N ILE A 279 38.27 3.35 23.07
CA ILE A 279 39.13 3.14 24.24
C ILE A 279 38.28 3.26 25.51
N THR A 280 38.42 2.30 26.41
CA THR A 280 37.79 2.35 27.74
C THR A 280 38.70 3.10 28.69
N ASN A 281 38.17 4.17 29.28
CA ASN A 281 38.87 4.96 30.28
C ASN A 281 38.83 4.25 31.63
N GLU A 282 39.99 3.90 32.18
CA GLU A 282 40.07 3.14 33.44
C GLU A 282 39.65 3.94 34.69
N GLU A 283 39.70 5.28 34.64
CA GLU A 283 39.26 6.12 35.76
C GLU A 283 37.72 6.20 35.83
N THR A 284 37.03 6.13 34.68
CA THR A 284 35.57 6.34 34.61
C THR A 284 34.77 5.11 34.19
N GLY A 285 35.43 4.07 33.67
CA GLY A 285 34.81 2.88 33.07
C GLY A 285 34.11 3.12 31.72
N LYS A 286 34.12 4.35 31.18
CA LYS A 286 33.40 4.69 29.93
C LYS A 286 34.26 4.41 28.70
N THR A 287 33.66 3.79 27.68
CA THR A 287 34.28 3.65 26.35
C THR A 287 33.98 4.87 25.49
N GLU A 288 35.03 5.53 25.00
CA GLU A 288 34.95 6.72 24.16
C GLU A 288 35.67 6.48 22.83
N GLN A 289 35.20 7.12 21.76
CA GLN A 289 35.88 7.11 20.47
C GLN A 289 36.80 8.32 20.37
N VAL A 290 38.12 8.08 20.38
CA VAL A 290 39.14 9.13 20.49
C VAL A 290 40.28 8.91 19.50
N SER A 291 40.85 9.99 18.98
CA SER A 291 42.05 9.95 18.12
C SER A 291 43.35 9.85 18.93
N GLN A 292 43.32 10.32 20.18
CA GLN A 292 44.43 10.25 21.13
C GLN A 292 43.94 9.63 22.44
N TRP A 293 44.78 8.80 23.05
CA TRP A 293 44.55 8.27 24.39
C TRP A 293 45.87 8.07 25.10
N ALA A 294 45.87 7.96 26.44
CA ALA A 294 47.08 7.68 27.19
C ALA A 294 47.11 6.23 27.68
N VAL A 295 48.11 5.46 27.28
CA VAL A 295 48.30 4.04 27.63
C VAL A 295 49.15 3.92 28.87
N ARG A 296 48.73 3.06 29.81
CA ARG A 296 49.43 2.81 31.06
C ARG A 296 50.70 1.99 30.84
N VAL A 297 51.81 2.50 31.37
CA VAL A 297 53.16 1.95 31.22
C VAL A 297 53.89 1.94 32.56
N ASP A 298 55.03 1.25 32.60
CA ASP A 298 55.94 1.34 33.75
C ASP A 298 56.63 2.70 33.84
N ARG A 299 57.02 3.09 35.05
CA ARG A 299 57.77 4.33 35.29
C ARG A 299 59.04 4.43 34.45
N SER A 300 59.74 3.33 34.26
CA SER A 300 60.97 3.25 33.47
C SER A 300 60.73 3.64 32.01
N VAL A 301 59.63 3.17 31.42
CA VAL A 301 59.23 3.47 30.04
C VAL A 301 58.93 4.95 29.88
N LEU A 302 58.11 5.53 30.77
CA LEU A 302 57.83 6.98 30.72
C LEU A 302 59.10 7.82 30.90
N SER A 303 59.96 7.44 31.84
CA SER A 303 61.20 8.17 32.13
C SER A 303 62.17 8.13 30.95
N ALA A 304 62.27 7.00 30.24
CA ALA A 304 63.09 6.87 29.05
C ALA A 304 62.58 7.78 27.91
N VAL A 305 61.27 7.77 27.64
CA VAL A 305 60.68 8.65 26.61
C VAL A 305 60.84 10.12 26.97
N LYS A 306 60.70 10.47 28.26
CA LYS A 306 60.93 11.84 28.72
C LYS A 306 62.38 12.28 28.52
N ALA A 307 63.35 11.44 28.89
CA ALA A 307 64.76 11.75 28.73
C ALA A 307 65.14 11.94 27.25
N ASP A 308 64.61 11.08 26.38
CA ASP A 308 64.79 11.18 24.91
C ASP A 308 64.25 12.52 24.39
N LYS A 309 63.02 12.87 24.75
CA LYS A 309 62.39 14.14 24.35
C LYS A 309 63.11 15.37 24.92
N ASP A 310 63.65 15.29 26.13
CA ASP A 310 64.33 16.41 26.78
C ASP A 310 65.73 16.67 26.17
N ASP A 311 66.33 15.72 25.45
CA ASP A 311 67.66 15.83 24.83
C ASP A 311 67.64 16.77 23.61
N ASP A 312 66.78 16.47 22.62
CA ASP A 312 66.72 17.21 21.34
C ASP A 312 65.28 17.56 20.89
N GLY A 313 64.26 17.25 21.71
CA GLY A 313 62.85 17.44 21.37
C GLY A 313 62.25 16.32 20.52
N ILE A 314 63.03 15.31 20.14
CA ILE A 314 62.61 14.21 19.29
C ILE A 314 62.36 12.96 20.16
N ILE A 315 61.45 12.11 19.70
CA ILE A 315 61.23 10.79 20.31
C ILE A 315 61.60 9.76 19.25
N GLN A 316 62.75 9.11 19.43
CA GLN A 316 63.41 8.27 18.44
C GLN A 316 62.57 7.00 18.22
N ASN A 317 62.14 6.38 19.32
CA ASN A 317 61.30 5.18 19.31
C ASN A 317 59.82 5.51 19.46
N ASN A 318 59.32 6.43 18.63
CA ASN A 318 57.93 6.89 18.74
C ASN A 318 56.88 5.84 18.36
N ILE A 319 57.22 4.73 17.68
CA ILE A 319 56.27 3.65 17.37
C ILE A 319 56.29 2.62 18.50
N VAL A 320 55.24 2.64 19.32
CA VAL A 320 55.10 1.79 20.52
C VAL A 320 54.22 0.57 20.30
N GLY A 321 53.48 0.49 19.21
CA GLY A 321 52.68 -0.67 18.87
C GLY A 321 52.33 -0.72 17.39
N ARG A 322 51.96 -1.91 16.90
CA ARG A 322 51.50 -2.10 15.52
C ARG A 322 50.29 -3.01 15.51
N LYS A 323 49.25 -2.59 14.78
CA LYS A 323 48.09 -3.40 14.49
C LYS A 323 48.21 -3.90 13.06
N GLU A 324 48.46 -5.20 12.91
CA GLU A 324 48.54 -5.87 11.61
C GLU A 324 47.18 -6.45 11.20
N ARG A 325 47.04 -6.69 9.89
CA ARG A 325 45.87 -7.40 9.35
C ARG A 325 45.82 -8.81 9.94
N GLY A 326 44.61 -9.28 10.22
CA GLY A 326 44.36 -10.64 10.73
C GLY A 326 44.57 -10.82 12.24
N ARG A 327 45.00 -9.78 12.95
CA ARG A 327 45.01 -9.73 14.42
C ARG A 327 43.81 -8.94 14.94
N LEU A 328 43.37 -9.16 16.18
CA LEU A 328 42.35 -8.31 16.82
C LEU A 328 42.95 -7.25 17.73
N VAL A 329 44.09 -7.55 18.34
CA VAL A 329 44.82 -6.67 19.25
C VAL A 329 46.12 -6.22 18.58
N PRO A 330 46.62 -5.02 18.89
CA PRO A 330 47.94 -4.58 18.46
C PRO A 330 49.04 -5.33 19.20
N ASP A 331 50.15 -5.58 18.51
CA ASP A 331 51.39 -6.06 19.11
C ASP A 331 52.16 -4.85 19.68
N TRP A 332 52.36 -4.82 20.99
CA TRP A 332 53.05 -3.74 21.69
C TRP A 332 54.56 -3.97 21.72
N ARG A 333 55.33 -2.91 21.47
CA ARG A 333 56.80 -2.89 21.53
C ARG A 333 57.33 -2.42 22.89
N ILE A 334 56.44 -1.96 23.75
CA ILE A 334 56.70 -1.55 25.12
C ILE A 334 55.86 -2.40 26.06
N ALA A 335 56.31 -2.55 27.31
CA ALA A 335 55.50 -3.17 28.35
C ALA A 335 54.31 -2.26 28.67
N THR A 336 53.09 -2.75 28.40
CA THR A 336 51.84 -2.07 28.76
C THR A 336 51.18 -2.79 29.94
N GLN A 337 50.57 -2.03 30.84
CA GLN A 337 49.87 -2.59 32.01
C GLN A 337 48.35 -2.80 31.75
N GLY A 338 47.90 -2.69 30.48
CA GLY A 338 46.51 -2.94 30.07
C GLY A 338 45.50 -1.81 30.38
N GLY A 339 45.93 -0.76 31.08
CA GLY A 339 45.12 0.42 31.40
C GLY A 339 45.23 1.54 30.37
N ALA A 340 44.19 2.36 30.25
CA ALA A 340 44.21 3.57 29.43
C ALA A 340 43.27 4.65 29.96
N ILE A 341 43.60 5.93 29.69
CA ILE A 341 42.73 7.08 29.95
C ILE A 341 42.50 7.86 28.66
N THR A 342 41.32 8.46 28.53
CA THR A 342 40.90 9.22 27.34
C THR A 342 40.89 10.73 27.57
N ARG A 343 41.09 11.17 28.81
CA ARG A 343 41.08 12.58 29.21
C ARG A 343 42.18 12.82 30.25
N TRP A 344 42.95 13.88 30.07
CA TRP A 344 44.07 14.26 30.95
C TRP A 344 44.34 15.77 30.97
N LYS A 345 43.47 16.55 30.33
CA LYS A 345 43.49 18.01 30.39
C LYS A 345 42.62 18.50 31.52
#